data_AF-A0A3D3UVM2-F1
#
_entry.id   AF-A0A3D3UVM2-F1
#
_cell.length_a   1.000
_cell.length_b   1.000
_cell.length_c   1.000
_cell.angle_alpha   90.00
_cell.angle_beta   90.00
_cell.angle_gamma   90.00
#
_symmetry.space_group_name_H-M   'P 1'
#
loop_
_entity.id
_entity.type
_entity.pdbx_description
1 polymer ?
#
loop_
_entity_poly.entity_id
_entity_poly.type
_entity_poly.pdbx_seq_one_letter_code
_entity_poly.pdbx_strand_id
1 'polypeptide(L)'
;MLRPLQFAWNDGLGAGTPGVEPYVPGNGTGSMIGDDTSPSYIEESIVHGGNQSMPYWYDNKKQGFSAYSEAKLTLTEPSDWTANGIQTLSLWFFGFPTNMPGQLYVKINGFKVPHDGDANNLMQAVWQPWNIDLASFDVNLQSVTTMAIGIEGSDAVGKLLFDDIRLYAYERQLITPGDPGNAGLVTHYKLDQNAICACIRTAERFLAAVRPAARSRPAPV
;
A
#
# COMPACT_ATOMS: atom_id res chain seq x y z
N MET A 1 -6.74 -23.68 19.62
CA MET A 1 -6.95 -23.64 18.16
C MET A 1 -6.68 -22.21 17.72
N LEU A 2 -5.67 -21.97 16.88
CA LEU A 2 -5.41 -20.65 16.32
C LEU A 2 -6.57 -20.28 15.39
N ARG A 3 -7.17 -19.11 15.56
CA ARG A 3 -8.21 -18.63 14.66
C ARG A 3 -7.55 -18.29 13.31
N PRO A 4 -8.12 -18.69 12.17
CA PRO A 4 -7.62 -18.26 10.85
C PRO A 4 -7.61 -16.73 10.76
N LEU A 5 -6.68 -16.14 10.01
CA LEU A 5 -6.48 -14.68 9.93
C LEU A 5 -7.75 -13.93 9.52
N GLN A 6 -8.59 -14.53 8.66
CA GLN A 6 -9.91 -14.01 8.28
C GLN A 6 -10.87 -13.83 9.47
N PHE A 7 -10.72 -14.61 10.54
CA PHE A 7 -11.52 -14.46 11.76
C PHE A 7 -10.88 -13.52 12.79
N ALA A 8 -9.62 -13.15 12.61
CA ALA A 8 -8.93 -12.18 13.47
C ALA A 8 -9.22 -10.74 13.01
N TRP A 9 -9.29 -10.52 11.71
CA TRP A 9 -9.57 -9.21 11.11
C TRP A 9 -10.99 -9.17 10.56
N ASN A 10 -11.83 -8.28 11.09
CA ASN A 10 -13.16 -8.03 10.56
C ASN A 10 -13.09 -7.17 9.29
N ASP A 11 -13.43 -7.76 8.15
CA ASP A 11 -13.37 -7.13 6.82
C ASP A 11 -14.75 -6.72 6.30
N GLY A 12 -14.81 -6.29 5.03
CA GLY A 12 -16.03 -5.83 4.37
C GLY A 12 -17.10 -6.90 4.19
N LEU A 13 -16.69 -8.15 3.91
CA LEU A 13 -17.59 -9.24 3.57
C LEU A 13 -18.07 -10.03 4.78
N GLY A 14 -17.25 -10.09 5.82
CA GLY A 14 -17.44 -11.01 6.94
C GLY A 14 -16.92 -12.42 6.62
N ALA A 15 -17.11 -13.33 7.56
CA ALA A 15 -16.66 -14.71 7.46
C ALA A 15 -17.72 -15.69 7.96
N GLY A 16 -17.82 -16.85 7.30
CA GLY A 16 -18.74 -17.92 7.68
C GLY A 16 -20.18 -17.71 7.21
N THR A 17 -21.07 -18.62 7.61
CA THR A 17 -22.48 -18.64 7.21
C THR A 17 -23.36 -18.05 8.30
N PRO A 18 -24.28 -17.11 8.00
CA PRO A 18 -25.21 -16.59 9.00
C PRO A 18 -25.97 -17.70 9.73
N GLY A 19 -25.89 -17.69 11.07
CA GLY A 19 -26.51 -18.70 11.93
C GLY A 19 -25.67 -19.97 12.18
N VAL A 20 -24.47 -20.06 11.62
CA VAL A 20 -23.52 -21.16 11.87
C VAL A 20 -22.25 -20.61 12.51
N GLU A 21 -21.84 -21.17 13.65
CA GLU A 21 -20.62 -20.76 14.36
C GLU A 21 -19.39 -21.44 13.72
N PRO A 22 -18.28 -20.72 13.46
CA PRO A 22 -18.09 -19.28 13.64
C PRO A 22 -18.65 -18.43 12.48
N TYR A 23 -19.41 -17.38 12.82
CA TYR A 23 -19.88 -16.35 11.89
C TYR A 23 -19.43 -14.96 12.37
N VAL A 24 -18.89 -14.17 11.45
CA VAL A 24 -18.49 -12.77 11.67
C VAL A 24 -19.18 -11.92 10.60
N PRO A 25 -20.07 -10.97 10.96
CA PRO A 25 -20.68 -10.09 9.98
C PRO A 25 -19.66 -9.10 9.42
N GLY A 26 -19.73 -8.84 8.11
CA GLY A 26 -18.88 -7.85 7.47
C GLY A 26 -19.14 -6.43 7.95
N ASN A 27 -18.12 -5.58 7.83
CA ASN A 27 -18.14 -4.18 8.25
C ASN A 27 -18.65 -3.21 7.15
N GLY A 28 -19.00 -3.72 5.96
CA GLY A 28 -19.60 -2.92 4.89
C GLY A 28 -18.62 -2.01 4.14
N THR A 29 -17.31 -2.23 4.27
CA THR A 29 -16.27 -1.54 3.49
C THR A 29 -15.80 -2.39 2.30
N GLY A 30 -14.98 -1.83 1.41
CA GLY A 30 -14.45 -2.55 0.25
C GLY A 30 -13.36 -3.59 0.56
N SER A 31 -13.03 -3.85 1.84
CA SER A 31 -11.95 -4.76 2.21
C SER A 31 -12.38 -6.23 2.18
N MET A 32 -11.42 -7.12 1.92
CA MET A 32 -11.55 -8.56 2.15
C MET A 32 -10.20 -9.13 2.59
N ILE A 33 -10.19 -9.89 3.67
CA ILE A 33 -9.01 -10.56 4.21
C ILE A 33 -9.01 -12.01 3.76
N GLY A 34 -7.86 -12.46 3.27
CA GLY A 34 -7.65 -13.81 2.80
C GLY A 34 -7.92 -14.00 1.31
N ASP A 35 -7.85 -15.24 0.88
CA ASP A 35 -8.01 -15.65 -0.52
C ASP A 35 -8.91 -16.88 -0.63
N ASP A 36 -10.20 -16.66 -0.90
CA ASP A 36 -11.20 -17.72 -1.03
C ASP A 36 -10.95 -18.66 -2.22
N THR A 37 -9.97 -18.34 -3.08
CA THR A 37 -9.55 -19.24 -4.16
C THR A 37 -8.50 -20.26 -3.72
N SER A 38 -7.93 -20.08 -2.52
CA SER A 38 -6.98 -20.99 -1.90
C SER A 38 -7.62 -21.78 -0.75
N PRO A 39 -7.36 -23.10 -0.63
CA PRO A 39 -7.79 -23.88 0.54
C PRO A 39 -7.26 -23.35 1.87
N SER A 40 -6.10 -22.67 1.87
CA SER A 40 -5.49 -22.12 3.09
C SER A 40 -5.98 -20.71 3.43
N TYR A 41 -6.69 -20.04 2.51
CA TYR A 41 -7.13 -18.64 2.61
C TYR A 41 -6.02 -17.60 2.80
N ILE A 42 -4.76 -18.01 2.71
CA ILE A 42 -3.57 -17.19 2.99
C ILE A 42 -2.55 -17.37 1.87
N GLU A 43 -1.58 -16.45 1.81
CA GLU A 43 -0.48 -16.53 0.85
C GLU A 43 0.71 -17.26 1.50
N GLU A 44 1.25 -18.27 0.82
CA GLU A 44 2.32 -19.14 1.36
C GLU A 44 3.60 -19.09 0.52
N SER A 45 3.55 -18.45 -0.67
CA SER A 45 4.69 -18.35 -1.60
C SER A 45 5.37 -16.98 -1.55
N ILE A 46 4.58 -15.91 -1.39
CA ILE A 46 5.11 -14.54 -1.24
C ILE A 46 5.03 -14.16 0.24
N VAL A 47 6.12 -14.40 0.97
CA VAL A 47 6.21 -14.19 2.43
C VAL A 47 7.40 -13.29 2.74
N HIS A 48 7.31 -12.48 3.79
CA HIS A 48 8.44 -11.68 4.28
C HIS A 48 9.14 -12.43 5.42
N GLY A 49 8.35 -12.92 6.38
CA GLY A 49 8.80 -13.70 7.51
C GLY A 49 7.95 -14.96 7.70
N GLY A 50 8.51 -15.98 8.34
CA GLY A 50 7.78 -17.23 8.59
C GLY A 50 7.35 -17.95 7.30
N ASN A 51 6.12 -18.47 7.27
CA ASN A 51 5.62 -19.33 6.19
C ASN A 51 4.37 -18.77 5.49
N GLN A 52 3.83 -17.64 5.97
CA GLN A 52 2.51 -17.16 5.57
C GLN A 52 2.48 -15.63 5.61
N SER A 53 1.85 -15.01 4.61
CA SER A 53 1.51 -13.58 4.63
C SER A 53 0.00 -13.40 4.49
N MET A 54 -0.52 -12.25 4.94
CA MET A 54 -1.94 -11.94 4.98
C MET A 54 -2.39 -11.27 3.68
N PRO A 55 -3.22 -11.91 2.84
CA PRO A 55 -3.85 -11.25 1.71
C PRO A 55 -4.86 -10.21 2.18
N TYR A 56 -4.77 -9.00 1.61
CA TYR A 56 -5.68 -7.89 1.83
C TYR A 56 -6.15 -7.36 0.49
N TRP A 57 -7.41 -7.59 0.16
CA TRP A 57 -8.04 -7.03 -1.02
C TRP A 57 -8.75 -5.73 -0.68
N TYR A 58 -8.76 -4.80 -1.62
CA TYR A 58 -9.48 -3.54 -1.52
C TYR A 58 -10.21 -3.24 -2.82
N ASP A 59 -11.45 -2.79 -2.70
CA ASP A 59 -12.27 -2.31 -3.82
C ASP A 59 -13.15 -1.15 -3.36
N ASN A 60 -12.65 0.07 -3.53
CA ASN A 60 -13.37 1.29 -3.15
C ASN A 60 -14.46 1.68 -4.16
N LYS A 61 -14.62 0.90 -5.26
CA LYS A 61 -15.68 1.07 -6.26
C LYS A 61 -16.81 0.04 -6.11
N LYS A 62 -16.72 -0.84 -5.12
CA LYS A 62 -17.68 -1.91 -4.91
C LYS A 62 -19.07 -1.34 -4.58
N GLN A 63 -20.04 -1.60 -5.44
CA GLN A 63 -21.41 -1.11 -5.26
C GLN A 63 -22.04 -1.69 -3.99
N GLY A 64 -22.71 -0.84 -3.21
CA GLY A 64 -23.34 -1.23 -1.94
C GLY A 64 -22.40 -1.27 -0.74
N PHE A 65 -21.11 -0.94 -0.93
CA PHE A 65 -20.12 -0.82 0.13
C PHE A 65 -19.63 0.64 0.25
N SER A 66 -18.92 0.93 1.33
CA SER A 66 -18.29 2.23 1.53
C SER A 66 -17.20 2.49 0.48
N ALA A 67 -16.98 3.76 0.12
CA ALA A 67 -15.95 4.19 -0.84
C ALA A 67 -14.51 4.18 -0.24
N TYR A 68 -14.26 3.26 0.69
CA TYR A 68 -12.97 2.96 1.30
C TYR A 68 -12.97 1.49 1.70
N SER A 69 -11.78 0.92 1.87
CA SER A 69 -11.57 -0.47 2.29
C SER A 69 -10.86 -0.46 3.61
N GLU A 70 -11.40 -1.10 4.65
CA GLU A 70 -10.78 -1.16 5.96
C GLU A 70 -11.00 -2.54 6.61
N ALA A 71 -9.92 -3.21 7.02
CA ALA A 71 -10.02 -4.39 7.86
C ALA A 71 -9.67 -4.01 9.30
N LYS A 72 -10.48 -4.47 10.25
CA LYS A 72 -10.40 -4.07 11.66
C LYS A 72 -10.08 -5.26 12.56
N LEU A 73 -8.97 -5.16 13.29
CA LEU A 73 -8.64 -6.03 14.41
C LEU A 73 -9.23 -5.46 15.69
N THR A 74 -10.05 -6.24 16.38
CA THR A 74 -10.54 -5.90 17.73
C THR A 74 -9.82 -6.78 18.73
N LEU A 75 -9.15 -6.15 19.70
CA LEU A 75 -8.48 -6.86 20.78
C LEU A 75 -9.53 -7.36 21.77
N THR A 76 -9.33 -8.56 22.31
CA THR A 76 -10.26 -9.16 23.28
C THR A 76 -10.32 -8.38 24.59
N GLU A 77 -9.22 -7.73 24.96
CA GLU A 77 -9.09 -6.85 26.12
C GLU A 77 -8.24 -5.62 25.74
N PRO A 78 -8.39 -4.48 26.42
CA PRO A 78 -7.52 -3.34 26.24
C PRO A 78 -6.04 -3.70 26.47
N SER A 79 -5.15 -3.18 25.62
CA SER A 79 -3.72 -3.47 25.65
C SER A 79 -2.89 -2.19 25.72
N ASP A 80 -1.87 -2.18 26.59
CA ASP A 80 -0.91 -1.09 26.70
C ASP A 80 0.22 -1.27 25.67
N TRP A 81 0.18 -0.44 24.62
CA TRP A 81 1.14 -0.44 23.53
C TRP A 81 2.36 0.45 23.82
N THR A 82 2.44 1.07 25.00
CA THR A 82 3.60 1.85 25.47
C THR A 82 4.37 1.14 26.58
N ALA A 83 3.85 0.03 27.08
CA ALA A 83 4.49 -0.80 28.08
C ALA A 83 5.92 -1.19 27.64
N ASN A 84 6.84 -1.25 28.60
CA ASN A 84 8.24 -1.64 28.37
C ASN A 84 9.00 -0.77 27.35
N GLY A 85 8.60 0.49 27.17
CA GLY A 85 9.27 1.42 26.27
C GLY A 85 9.03 1.13 24.80
N ILE A 86 7.89 0.51 24.45
CA ILE A 86 7.45 0.36 23.06
C ILE A 86 7.15 1.75 22.48
N GLN A 87 7.67 2.00 21.27
CA GLN A 87 7.60 3.30 20.61
C GLN A 87 7.09 3.21 19.16
N THR A 88 7.21 2.04 18.53
CA THR A 88 6.94 1.90 17.09
C THR A 88 5.98 0.74 16.82
N LEU A 89 4.97 0.99 15.98
CA LEU A 89 4.23 -0.05 15.26
C LEU A 89 4.90 -0.27 13.91
N SER A 90 5.37 -1.48 13.65
CA SER A 90 5.97 -1.86 12.37
C SER A 90 5.05 -2.85 11.65
N LEU A 91 4.96 -2.72 10.34
CA LEU A 91 4.38 -3.72 9.46
C LEU A 91 5.10 -3.74 8.13
N TRP A 92 5.05 -4.88 7.45
CA TRP A 92 5.56 -5.03 6.10
C TRP A 92 4.41 -5.18 5.13
N PHE A 93 4.53 -4.56 3.96
CA PHE A 93 3.55 -4.74 2.90
C PHE A 93 4.20 -4.99 1.54
N PHE A 94 3.51 -5.76 0.71
CA PHE A 94 3.88 -6.07 -0.67
C PHE A 94 2.76 -5.62 -1.60
N GLY A 95 3.11 -4.87 -2.64
CA GLY A 95 2.18 -4.38 -3.65
C GLY A 95 2.15 -5.24 -4.91
N PHE A 96 1.17 -5.00 -5.79
CA PHE A 96 1.08 -5.68 -7.08
C PHE A 96 1.02 -4.66 -8.22
N PRO A 97 1.74 -4.86 -9.34
CA PRO A 97 1.79 -3.88 -10.44
C PRO A 97 0.43 -3.54 -11.07
N THR A 98 -0.56 -4.41 -10.89
CA THR A 98 -1.94 -4.24 -11.38
C THR A 98 -2.82 -3.39 -10.48
N ASN A 99 -2.31 -2.97 -9.32
CA ASN A 99 -3.08 -2.19 -8.36
C ASN A 99 -3.39 -0.79 -8.91
N MET A 100 -4.63 -0.36 -8.72
CA MET A 100 -4.97 1.06 -8.73
C MET A 100 -4.65 1.62 -7.35
N PRO A 101 -3.63 2.51 -7.22
CA PRO A 101 -3.16 2.94 -5.92
C PRO A 101 -4.18 3.84 -5.20
N GLY A 102 -4.10 3.84 -3.88
CA GLY A 102 -4.86 4.70 -2.98
C GLY A 102 -3.98 5.17 -1.83
N GLN A 103 -4.57 5.83 -0.83
CA GLN A 103 -3.87 6.21 0.39
C GLN A 103 -3.99 5.07 1.41
N LEU A 104 -2.91 4.30 1.59
CA LEU A 104 -2.79 3.34 2.69
C LEU A 104 -2.76 4.10 4.03
N TYR A 105 -3.40 3.56 5.06
CA TYR A 105 -3.39 4.10 6.41
C TYR A 105 -3.56 3.02 7.48
N VAL A 106 -3.17 3.35 8.72
CA VAL A 106 -3.49 2.58 9.92
C VAL A 106 -4.35 3.43 10.83
N LYS A 107 -5.33 2.81 11.50
CA LYS A 107 -6.05 3.43 12.61
C LYS A 107 -5.77 2.70 13.92
N ILE A 108 -5.60 3.44 15.00
CA ILE A 108 -5.60 2.92 16.37
C ILE A 108 -6.70 3.65 17.14
N ASN A 109 -7.62 2.91 17.75
CA ASN A 109 -8.77 3.48 18.47
C ASN A 109 -9.52 4.57 17.67
N GLY A 110 -9.58 4.41 16.34
CA GLY A 110 -10.23 5.34 15.42
C GLY A 110 -9.37 6.50 14.91
N PHE A 111 -8.23 6.80 15.54
CA PHE A 111 -7.31 7.82 15.06
C PHE A 111 -6.46 7.29 13.90
N LYS A 112 -6.41 8.04 12.79
CA LYS A 112 -5.83 7.62 11.52
C LYS A 112 -4.46 8.23 11.30
N VAL A 113 -3.49 7.39 10.92
CA VAL A 113 -2.17 7.79 10.44
C VAL A 113 -1.99 7.28 9.01
N PRO A 114 -1.84 8.16 8.00
CA PRO A 114 -1.59 7.75 6.62
C PRO A 114 -0.16 7.22 6.45
N HIS A 115 0.03 6.29 5.52
CA HIS A 115 1.35 5.92 5.01
C HIS A 115 2.01 7.14 4.38
N ASP A 116 3.28 7.36 4.70
CA ASP A 116 4.02 8.58 4.37
C ASP A 116 4.91 8.45 3.13
N GLY A 117 4.96 7.28 2.51
CA GLY A 117 5.54 7.10 1.17
C GLY A 117 4.53 7.35 0.03
N ASP A 118 5.03 7.28 -1.20
CA ASP A 118 4.25 7.53 -2.43
C ASP A 118 3.11 6.50 -2.59
N ALA A 119 1.97 6.92 -3.14
CA ALA A 119 0.83 6.01 -3.37
C ALA A 119 1.18 4.87 -4.35
N ASN A 120 2.14 5.07 -5.25
CA ASN A 120 2.64 4.03 -6.15
C ASN A 120 3.43 2.94 -5.43
N ASN A 121 3.77 3.10 -4.14
CA ASN A 121 4.33 2.02 -3.32
C ASN A 121 3.38 0.82 -3.24
N LEU A 122 2.05 1.03 -3.34
CA LEU A 122 1.06 -0.04 -3.39
C LEU A 122 1.18 -0.89 -4.68
N MET A 123 1.92 -0.42 -5.69
CA MET A 123 2.11 -1.14 -6.96
C MET A 123 3.42 -1.94 -7.02
N GLN A 124 4.29 -1.78 -6.01
CA GLN A 124 5.63 -2.36 -6.06
C GLN A 124 5.62 -3.82 -5.58
N ALA A 125 6.07 -4.72 -6.45
CA ALA A 125 6.24 -6.14 -6.15
C ALA A 125 7.51 -6.41 -5.34
N VAL A 126 7.65 -5.69 -4.21
CA VAL A 126 8.73 -5.83 -3.25
C VAL A 126 8.19 -5.57 -1.85
N TRP A 127 8.74 -6.28 -0.86
CA TRP A 127 8.43 -6.05 0.54
C TRP A 127 8.96 -4.70 0.99
N GLN A 128 8.08 -3.91 1.59
CA GLN A 128 8.36 -2.55 2.04
C GLN A 128 8.05 -2.43 3.53
N PRO A 129 8.98 -1.93 4.34
CA PRO A 129 8.73 -1.68 5.75
C PRO A 129 7.92 -0.40 5.90
N TRP A 130 6.94 -0.43 6.79
CA TRP A 130 6.29 0.76 7.30
C TRP A 130 6.37 0.78 8.82
N ASN A 131 7.27 1.62 9.31
CA ASN A 131 7.46 1.88 10.73
C ASN A 131 6.72 3.16 11.09
N ILE A 132 5.73 3.05 11.97
CA ILE A 132 4.87 4.13 12.42
C ILE A 132 5.27 4.47 13.86
N ASP A 133 5.65 5.72 14.08
CA ASP A 133 5.86 6.24 15.44
C ASP A 133 4.53 6.26 16.18
N LEU A 134 4.44 5.59 17.32
CA LEU A 134 3.22 5.55 18.12
C LEU A 134 2.83 6.95 18.60
N ALA A 135 3.78 7.86 18.82
CA ALA A 135 3.49 9.24 19.20
C ALA A 135 2.73 10.02 18.11
N SER A 136 2.64 9.51 16.89
CA SER A 136 1.83 10.11 15.83
C SER A 136 0.32 9.90 15.99
N PHE A 137 -0.12 9.02 16.90
CA PHE A 137 -1.53 8.80 17.22
C PHE A 137 -1.98 9.66 18.40
N ASP A 138 -3.02 10.47 18.21
CA ASP A 138 -3.65 11.25 19.29
C ASP A 138 -4.74 10.43 20.02
N VAL A 139 -4.32 9.36 20.69
CA VAL A 139 -5.19 8.46 21.47
C VAL A 139 -4.47 7.95 22.72
N ASN A 140 -5.24 7.40 23.66
CA ASN A 140 -4.66 6.69 24.80
C ASN A 140 -4.07 5.32 24.38
N LEU A 141 -2.77 5.27 24.16
CA LEU A 141 -2.03 4.06 23.79
C LEU A 141 -1.80 3.07 24.94
N GLN A 142 -2.10 3.45 26.19
CA GLN A 142 -2.12 2.51 27.33
C GLN A 142 -3.39 1.65 27.34
N SER A 143 -4.36 1.95 26.47
CA SER A 143 -5.64 1.26 26.39
C SER A 143 -6.09 1.14 24.92
N VAL A 144 -5.29 0.44 24.12
CA VAL A 144 -5.64 0.11 22.73
C VAL A 144 -6.66 -1.02 22.73
N THR A 145 -7.76 -0.81 22.02
CA THR A 145 -8.83 -1.82 21.86
C THR A 145 -9.02 -2.22 20.41
N THR A 146 -8.64 -1.35 19.47
CA THR A 146 -8.83 -1.59 18.04
C THR A 146 -7.65 -1.08 17.22
N MET A 147 -7.31 -1.86 16.19
CA MET A 147 -6.43 -1.46 15.10
C MET A 147 -7.17 -1.68 13.78
N ALA A 148 -6.96 -0.82 12.80
CA ALA A 148 -7.41 -1.06 11.44
C ALA A 148 -6.32 -0.76 10.43
N ILE A 149 -6.31 -1.51 9.32
CA ILE A 149 -5.52 -1.22 8.13
C ILE A 149 -6.52 -0.88 7.05
N GLY A 150 -6.32 0.23 6.35
CA GLY A 150 -7.26 0.66 5.32
C GLY A 150 -6.64 1.40 4.17
N ILE A 151 -7.41 1.54 3.09
CA ILE A 151 -7.04 2.22 1.86
C ILE A 151 -8.19 3.15 1.46
N GLU A 152 -7.87 4.44 1.40
CA GLU A 152 -8.76 5.49 0.88
C GLU A 152 -8.43 5.82 -0.58
N GLY A 153 -9.36 6.49 -1.26
CA GLY A 153 -9.26 6.87 -2.67
C GLY A 153 -10.36 6.21 -3.50
N SER A 154 -11.20 7.01 -4.16
CA SER A 154 -12.43 6.54 -4.81
C SER A 154 -12.20 5.47 -5.88
N ASP A 155 -11.05 5.50 -6.55
CA ASP A 155 -10.75 4.60 -7.66
C ASP A 155 -9.86 3.41 -7.26
N ALA A 156 -9.43 3.36 -6.00
CA ALA A 156 -8.47 2.39 -5.49
C ALA A 156 -9.09 0.99 -5.48
N VAL A 157 -8.45 0.08 -6.22
CA VAL A 157 -8.81 -1.34 -6.30
C VAL A 157 -7.52 -2.16 -6.44
N GLY A 158 -7.40 -3.25 -5.69
CA GLY A 158 -6.22 -4.11 -5.78
C GLY A 158 -6.07 -5.11 -4.63
N LYS A 159 -4.85 -5.62 -4.49
CA LYS A 159 -4.41 -6.57 -3.46
C LYS A 159 -3.13 -6.06 -2.82
N LEU A 160 -2.99 -6.16 -1.51
CA LEU A 160 -1.72 -6.09 -0.81
C LEU A 160 -1.49 -7.41 -0.08
N LEU A 161 -0.24 -7.74 0.21
CA LEU A 161 0.09 -8.70 1.25
C LEU A 161 0.64 -7.94 2.45
N PHE A 162 0.27 -8.34 3.64
CA PHE A 162 0.83 -7.82 4.89
C PHE A 162 1.52 -8.92 5.67
N ASP A 163 2.62 -8.58 6.32
CA ASP A 163 3.39 -9.49 7.15
C ASP A 163 4.08 -8.75 8.30
N ASP A 164 4.56 -9.49 9.29
CA ASP A 164 5.40 -9.00 10.39
C ASP A 164 4.84 -7.76 11.14
N ILE A 165 3.51 -7.68 11.31
CA ILE A 165 2.83 -6.62 12.08
C ILE A 165 3.18 -6.75 13.57
N ARG A 166 3.98 -5.82 14.11
CA ARG A 166 4.62 -5.96 15.43
C ARG A 166 4.86 -4.61 16.12
N LEU A 167 4.92 -4.66 17.45
CA LEU A 167 5.34 -3.55 18.29
C LEU A 167 6.84 -3.66 18.63
N TYR A 168 7.55 -2.54 18.59
CA TYR A 168 8.99 -2.46 18.86
C TYR A 168 9.35 -1.30 19.79
N ALA A 169 10.38 -1.51 20.62
CA ALA A 169 10.92 -0.50 21.54
C ALA A 169 11.91 0.49 20.89
N TYR A 170 12.36 0.20 19.66
CA TYR A 170 13.22 1.11 18.92
C TYR A 170 12.39 2.22 18.27
N GLU A 171 12.96 3.42 18.25
CA GLU A 171 12.39 4.56 17.54
C GLU A 171 12.43 4.34 16.03
N ARG A 172 11.47 4.95 15.33
CA ARG A 172 11.49 5.03 13.87
C ARG A 172 12.73 5.82 13.42
N GLN A 173 13.68 5.14 12.77
CA GLN A 173 14.81 5.81 12.13
C GLN A 173 14.50 6.13 10.67
N LEU A 174 14.41 7.41 10.36
CA LEU A 174 14.42 7.91 8.98
C LEU A 174 15.84 8.37 8.63
N ILE A 175 16.47 7.69 7.68
CA ILE A 175 17.69 8.19 7.06
C ILE A 175 17.28 9.14 5.94
N THR A 176 17.47 10.44 6.14
CA THR A 176 17.43 11.40 5.04
C THR A 176 18.77 11.28 4.32
N PRO A 177 18.83 10.87 3.03
CA PRO A 177 20.08 10.87 2.30
C PRO A 177 20.65 12.29 2.27
N GLY A 178 21.81 12.48 2.88
CA GLY A 178 22.58 13.71 2.74
C GLY A 178 23.24 13.72 1.37
N ASP A 179 23.28 14.88 0.72
CA ASP A 179 24.12 15.08 -0.45
C ASP A 179 25.57 14.68 -0.08
N PRO A 180 26.18 13.69 -0.75
CA PRO A 180 27.57 13.29 -0.47
C PRO A 180 28.58 14.43 -0.73
N GLY A 181 28.12 15.52 -1.34
CA GLY A 181 28.93 16.67 -1.69
C GLY A 181 29.86 16.37 -2.86
N ASN A 182 30.59 17.39 -3.29
CA ASN A 182 31.41 17.32 -4.49
C ASN A 182 32.91 17.12 -4.21
N ALA A 183 33.30 16.89 -2.95
CA ALA A 183 34.70 16.76 -2.55
C ALA A 183 35.32 15.46 -3.13
N GLY A 184 36.37 15.59 -3.94
CA GLY A 184 37.06 14.45 -4.55
C GLY A 184 36.40 13.91 -5.83
N LEU A 185 35.30 14.51 -6.30
CA LEU A 185 34.70 14.16 -7.59
C LEU A 185 35.54 14.74 -8.74
N VAL A 186 36.19 13.87 -9.51
CA VAL A 186 36.95 14.26 -10.72
C VAL A 186 36.01 14.67 -11.86
N THR A 187 34.80 14.09 -11.89
CA THR A 187 33.75 14.37 -12.87
C THR A 187 32.37 14.20 -12.21
N HIS A 188 31.50 15.19 -12.36
CA HIS A 188 30.11 15.12 -11.92
C HIS A 188 29.20 14.86 -13.13
N TYR A 189 28.72 13.63 -13.27
CA TYR A 189 27.69 13.30 -14.23
C TYR A 189 26.33 13.66 -13.62
N LYS A 190 25.72 14.74 -14.07
CA LYS A 190 24.32 15.02 -13.75
C LYS A 190 23.50 13.90 -14.39
N LEU A 191 22.85 13.06 -13.58
CA LEU A 191 21.73 12.26 -14.07
C LEU A 191 20.70 13.28 -14.56
N ASP A 192 20.51 13.28 -15.87
CA ASP A 192 19.92 14.33 -16.67
C ASP A 192 18.64 14.87 -16.01
N GLN A 193 18.62 16.17 -15.73
CA GLN A 193 17.43 16.93 -15.33
C GLN A 193 16.42 17.06 -16.50
N ASN A 194 16.21 15.99 -17.26
CA ASN A 194 15.20 15.89 -18.30
C ASN A 194 14.94 14.43 -18.70
N ALA A 195 14.77 13.52 -17.74
CA ALA A 195 14.06 12.28 -18.00
C ALA A 195 12.56 12.58 -18.24
N ILE A 196 12.26 13.31 -19.32
CA ILE A 196 11.00 13.11 -20.01
C ILE A 196 11.02 11.64 -20.44
N CYS A 197 10.22 10.84 -19.76
CA CYS A 197 9.95 9.46 -20.10
C CYS A 197 9.74 9.36 -21.62
N ALA A 198 10.71 8.79 -22.33
CA ALA A 198 10.70 8.64 -23.79
C ALA A 198 9.74 7.53 -24.25
N CYS A 199 8.65 7.28 -23.50
CA CYS A 199 7.60 6.36 -23.89
C CYS A 199 6.30 7.06 -24.33
N ILE A 200 6.18 8.40 -24.22
CA ILE A 200 4.99 9.12 -24.70
C ILE A 200 5.43 10.38 -25.46
N ARG A 201 5.87 10.20 -26.72
CA ARG A 201 5.65 11.12 -27.85
C ARG A 201 6.27 10.56 -29.14
N THR A 202 5.76 9.41 -29.58
CA THR A 202 6.04 8.89 -30.92
C THR A 202 4.71 8.58 -31.62
N ALA A 203 3.91 9.62 -31.87
CA ALA A 203 2.75 9.50 -32.75
C ALA A 203 2.51 10.72 -33.68
N GLU A 204 3.18 11.86 -33.50
CA GLU A 204 2.85 13.07 -34.31
C GLU A 204 4.05 13.81 -34.93
N ARG A 205 5.18 13.14 -35.22
CA ARG A 205 6.27 13.77 -36.00
C ARG A 205 6.86 12.92 -37.12
N PHE A 206 6.05 12.04 -37.71
CA PHE A 206 6.42 11.33 -38.95
C PHE A 206 5.45 11.59 -40.11
N LEU A 207 5.00 12.84 -40.29
CA LEU A 207 4.30 13.26 -41.51
C LEU A 207 4.72 14.68 -41.95
N ALA A 208 6.02 14.95 -42.05
CA ALA A 208 6.50 16.22 -42.61
C ALA A 208 7.79 16.12 -43.45
N ALA A 209 8.26 14.92 -43.79
CA ALA A 209 9.51 14.74 -44.53
C ALA A 209 9.36 13.87 -45.79
N VAL A 210 8.31 14.09 -46.59
CA VAL A 210 8.31 13.71 -48.02
C VAL A 210 7.52 14.76 -48.82
N ARG A 211 8.16 15.88 -49.13
CA ARG A 211 7.78 16.68 -50.31
C ARG A 211 9.04 16.89 -51.16
N PRO A 212 9.07 16.43 -52.41
CA PRO A 212 10.22 16.63 -53.28
C PRO A 212 10.34 18.12 -53.67
N ALA A 213 11.57 18.59 -53.77
CA ALA A 213 11.90 19.94 -54.19
C ALA A 213 11.31 20.26 -55.58
N ALA A 214 10.52 21.32 -55.65
CA ALA A 214 10.04 21.87 -56.93
C ALA A 214 11.22 22.51 -57.67
N ARG A 215 11.55 21.95 -58.84
CA ARG A 215 12.50 22.55 -59.80
C ARG A 215 11.83 23.77 -60.44
N SER A 216 12.45 24.93 -60.33
CA SER A 216 12.05 26.13 -61.07
C SER A 216 12.29 25.92 -62.57
N ARG A 217 11.28 26.24 -63.39
CA ARG A 217 11.36 26.24 -64.86
C ARG A 217 11.26 27.70 -65.32
N PRO A 218 12.17 28.20 -66.18
CA PRO A 218 12.12 29.58 -66.64
C PRO A 218 11.04 29.76 -67.72
N ALA A 219 10.45 30.96 -67.77
CA ALA A 219 9.46 31.37 -68.75
C ALA A 219 10.09 31.59 -70.14
N PRO A 220 9.36 31.31 -71.24
CA PRO A 220 9.65 31.90 -72.52
C PRO A 220 8.73 33.11 -72.81
N VAL A 221 9.32 34.04 -73.55
CA VAL A 221 8.81 35.29 -74.13
C VAL A 221 7.64 35.05 -75.08
#